data_AF-A0AAV0KET7-F1
#
_entry.id   AF-A0AAV0KET7-F1
#
_cell.length_a   1.000
_cell.length_b   1.000
_cell.length_c   1.000
_cell.angle_alpha   90.00
_cell.angle_beta   90.00
_cell.angle_gamma   90.00
#
_symmetry.space_group_name_H-M   'P 1'
#
loop_
_entity.id
_entity.type
_entity.pdbx_description
1 polymer ?
#
loop_
_entity_poly.entity_id
_entity_poly.type
_entity_poly.pdbx_seq_one_letter_code
_entity_poly.pdbx_strand_id
1 'polypeptide(L)'
;MEGVVSVFPSRKKKLHTTRSWSYVGLPETKAERRTKVESDIVIGVIDTGIWPESESFNDTGFGPPPSKWKGTCTSDVQSPRDIDGHGTHTASTAAGNLVTHAIYKVCWTDGCYDADILAAFDDAIADGVDIISLSVDTTAIGAYHAMKNGVLTSASAGNEGPSAGTVNNAAPWILTVAASTTDRKYVTQVRFGNGETFEVSKSKNNGLLFLCGYEKMDVNNGA
;
A
#
# COMPACT_ATOMS: atom_id res chain seq x y z
N MET A 1 -26.14 -13.63 -32.83
CA MET A 1 -25.10 -13.55 -31.76
C MET A 1 -24.21 -12.36 -32.09
N GLU A 2 -24.71 -11.15 -31.85
CA GLU A 2 -23.90 -9.93 -31.81
C GLU A 2 -23.48 -9.75 -30.36
N GLY A 3 -22.18 -9.68 -30.05
CA GLY A 3 -21.79 -9.57 -28.65
C GLY A 3 -20.31 -9.48 -28.32
N VAL A 4 -19.41 -9.61 -29.31
CA VAL A 4 -17.97 -9.46 -29.06
C VAL A 4 -17.32 -8.71 -30.22
N VAL A 5 -17.00 -7.43 -30.00
CA VAL A 5 -16.39 -6.54 -31.01
C VAL A 5 -14.87 -6.73 -31.10
N SER A 6 -14.20 -7.09 -30.00
CA SER A 6 -12.81 -7.52 -30.00
C SER A 6 -12.45 -8.27 -28.73
N VAL A 7 -11.56 -9.25 -28.84
CA VAL A 7 -10.96 -9.97 -27.70
C VAL A 7 -9.47 -9.66 -27.72
N PHE A 8 -8.96 -9.11 -26.63
CA PHE A 8 -7.52 -8.89 -26.48
C PHE A 8 -6.90 -10.04 -25.68
N PRO A 9 -5.78 -10.62 -26.16
CA PRO A 9 -5.04 -11.60 -25.39
C PRO A 9 -4.64 -11.00 -24.05
N SER A 10 -4.91 -11.75 -22.97
CA SER A 10 -4.40 -11.41 -21.64
C SER A 10 -2.88 -11.35 -21.71
N ARG A 11 -2.32 -10.16 -21.51
CA ARG A 11 -0.87 -9.93 -21.53
C ARG A 11 -0.38 -9.84 -20.10
N LYS A 12 0.65 -10.63 -19.77
CA LYS A 12 1.37 -10.53 -18.49
C LYS A 12 1.99 -9.14 -18.39
N LYS A 13 1.47 -8.30 -17.48
CA LYS A 13 2.00 -6.98 -17.20
C LYS A 13 3.15 -7.12 -16.19
N LYS A 14 4.22 -6.33 -16.35
CA LYS A 14 5.31 -6.26 -15.36
C LYS A 14 4.90 -5.31 -14.23
N LEU A 15 5.34 -5.61 -13.00
CA LEU A 15 5.10 -4.77 -11.82
C LEU A 15 5.80 -3.40 -11.96
N HIS A 16 5.21 -2.36 -11.36
CA HIS A 16 5.33 -0.97 -11.83
C HIS A 16 5.73 0.07 -10.75
N THR A 17 6.40 -0.33 -9.65
CA THR A 17 7.09 0.62 -8.74
C THR A 17 8.30 1.33 -9.40
N THR A 18 8.50 1.16 -10.70
CA THR A 18 9.61 1.70 -11.50
C THR A 18 9.58 3.21 -11.74
N ARG A 19 8.46 3.91 -11.49
CA ARG A 19 8.28 5.32 -11.91
C ARG A 19 8.14 6.30 -10.76
N SER A 20 7.54 5.91 -9.64
CA SER A 20 7.31 6.80 -8.49
C SER A 20 8.61 7.41 -7.98
N TRP A 21 9.64 6.60 -7.77
CA TRP A 21 10.96 7.06 -7.32
C TRP A 21 11.63 8.03 -8.30
N SER A 22 11.57 7.73 -9.61
CA SER A 22 12.05 8.66 -10.64
C SER A 22 11.25 9.97 -10.67
N TYR A 23 9.93 9.91 -10.47
CA TYR A 23 9.04 11.07 -10.48
C TYR A 23 9.35 12.04 -9.33
N VAL A 24 9.68 11.53 -8.14
CA VAL A 24 10.11 12.36 -7.00
C VAL A 24 11.59 12.76 -7.04
N GLY A 25 12.28 12.50 -8.16
CA GLY A 25 13.68 12.90 -8.36
C GLY A 25 14.70 12.00 -7.67
N LEU A 26 14.31 10.78 -7.26
CA LEU A 26 15.18 9.78 -6.63
C LEU A 26 15.37 8.54 -7.53
N PRO A 27 15.93 8.67 -8.75
CA PRO A 27 16.28 7.49 -9.53
C PRO A 27 17.43 6.73 -8.87
N GLU A 28 17.47 5.41 -9.01
CA GLU A 28 18.52 4.54 -8.41
C GLU A 28 19.95 5.02 -8.65
N THR A 29 20.21 5.61 -9.83
CA THR A 29 21.53 6.09 -10.22
C THR A 29 21.97 7.42 -9.59
N LYS A 30 21.07 8.14 -8.91
CA LYS A 30 21.36 9.45 -8.29
C LYS A 30 21.15 9.49 -6.78
N ALA A 31 20.59 8.45 -6.19
CA ALA A 31 20.41 8.41 -4.74
C ALA A 31 21.77 8.22 -4.05
N GLU A 32 22.26 9.25 -3.37
CA GLU A 32 23.40 9.10 -2.46
C GLU A 32 22.95 8.30 -1.23
N ARG A 33 23.49 7.08 -1.10
CA ARG A 33 23.11 6.14 -0.05
C ARG A 33 24.21 5.96 0.98
N ARG A 34 23.81 5.85 2.24
CA ARG A 34 24.70 5.49 3.36
C ARG A 34 24.41 4.06 3.77
N THR A 35 24.82 3.11 2.94
CA THR A 35 24.45 1.69 3.05
C THR A 35 24.72 1.08 4.43
N LYS A 36 25.82 1.47 5.08
CA LYS A 36 26.15 1.02 6.44
C LYS A 36 25.14 1.47 7.51
N VAL A 37 24.59 2.67 7.35
CA VAL A 37 23.57 3.21 8.26
C VAL A 37 22.22 2.61 7.90
N GLU A 38 21.88 2.58 6.61
CA GLU A 38 20.60 2.05 6.14
C GLU A 38 20.40 0.56 6.46
N SER A 39 21.47 -0.25 6.43
CA SER A 39 21.41 -1.66 6.83
C SER A 39 21.15 -1.86 8.33
N ASP A 40 21.36 -0.81 9.14
CA ASP A 40 21.12 -0.82 10.58
C ASP A 40 19.75 -0.19 10.95
N ILE A 41 18.99 0.27 9.96
CA ILE A 41 17.64 0.80 10.15
C ILE A 41 16.62 -0.34 10.09
N VAL A 42 15.65 -0.33 11.01
CA VAL A 42 14.52 -1.25 11.02
C VAL A 42 13.21 -0.47 10.84
N ILE A 43 12.45 -0.84 9.82
CA ILE A 43 11.14 -0.25 9.52
C ILE A 43 10.05 -1.20 10.00
N GLY A 44 9.27 -0.77 10.99
CA GLY A 44 8.07 -1.46 11.44
C GLY A 44 6.90 -1.24 10.49
N VAL A 45 6.31 -2.29 9.95
CA VAL A 45 5.11 -2.24 9.11
C VAL A 45 3.97 -2.92 9.84
N ILE A 46 2.97 -2.14 10.22
CA ILE A 46 1.78 -2.61 10.91
C ILE A 46 0.64 -2.68 9.87
N ASP A 47 0.26 -3.89 9.44
CA ASP A 47 -0.62 -4.09 8.27
C ASP A 47 -1.24 -5.52 8.25
N THR A 48 -1.63 -6.05 7.07
CA THR A 48 -2.20 -7.40 6.87
C THR A 48 -1.17 -8.53 6.90
N GLY A 49 0.09 -8.22 7.15
CA GLY A 49 1.21 -9.16 7.15
C GLY A 49 2.15 -8.99 5.96
N ILE A 50 2.94 -10.02 5.66
CA ILE A 50 3.87 -10.03 4.52
C ILE A 50 3.85 -11.36 3.76
N TRP A 51 4.11 -11.29 2.45
CA TRP A 51 4.46 -12.46 1.64
C TRP A 51 5.99 -12.55 1.50
N PRO A 52 6.68 -13.36 2.34
CA PRO A 52 8.14 -13.33 2.42
C PRO A 52 8.83 -13.87 1.16
N GLU A 53 8.19 -14.74 0.37
CA GLU A 53 8.77 -15.28 -0.87
C GLU A 53 8.75 -14.27 -2.05
N SER A 54 8.29 -13.05 -1.84
CA SER A 54 8.34 -12.01 -2.88
C SER A 54 9.79 -11.59 -3.13
N GLU A 55 10.18 -11.45 -4.40
CA GLU A 55 11.50 -10.91 -4.78
C GLU A 55 11.81 -9.53 -4.17
N SER A 56 10.77 -8.78 -3.79
CA SER A 56 10.92 -7.50 -3.09
C SER A 56 11.52 -7.62 -1.69
N PHE A 57 11.58 -8.83 -1.11
CA PHE A 57 12.11 -9.08 0.23
C PHE A 57 13.25 -10.10 0.22
N ASN A 58 13.85 -10.32 -0.94
CA ASN A 58 15.05 -11.15 -1.05
C ASN A 58 16.19 -10.49 -0.27
N ASP A 59 16.77 -11.24 0.66
CA ASP A 59 17.84 -10.83 1.57
C ASP A 59 19.25 -11.08 1.00
N THR A 60 19.37 -11.44 -0.28
CA THR A 60 20.65 -11.62 -0.95
C THR A 60 21.50 -10.35 -0.84
N GLY A 61 22.64 -10.46 -0.15
CA GLY A 61 23.57 -9.34 0.08
C GLY A 61 23.36 -8.57 1.38
N PHE A 62 22.36 -8.95 2.19
CA PHE A 62 22.17 -8.42 3.54
C PHE A 62 23.17 -9.03 4.53
N GLY A 63 23.56 -8.21 5.50
CA GLY A 63 24.26 -8.69 6.70
C GLY A 63 23.30 -9.33 7.70
N PRO A 64 23.80 -9.78 8.86
CA PRO A 64 22.91 -10.22 9.94
C PRO A 64 21.97 -9.09 10.38
N PRO A 65 20.82 -9.40 10.99
CA PRO A 65 19.94 -8.40 11.58
C PRO A 65 20.70 -7.46 12.54
N PRO A 66 20.31 -6.17 12.61
CA PRO A 66 20.91 -5.20 13.53
C PRO A 66 20.98 -5.72 14.97
N SER A 67 22.11 -5.56 15.66
CA SER A 67 22.27 -6.10 17.03
C SER A 67 21.35 -5.44 18.05
N LYS A 68 20.81 -4.25 17.74
CA LYS A 68 19.82 -3.54 18.56
C LYS A 68 18.43 -4.16 18.48
N TRP A 69 18.16 -4.95 17.43
CA TRP A 69 16.88 -5.57 17.16
C TRP A 69 16.57 -6.68 18.18
N LYS A 70 15.38 -6.65 18.76
CA LYS A 70 14.95 -7.63 19.79
C LYS A 70 13.71 -8.44 19.41
N GLY A 71 13.11 -8.15 18.25
CA GLY A 71 11.90 -8.83 17.81
C GLY A 71 12.12 -10.29 17.47
N THR A 72 11.02 -11.03 17.45
CA THR A 72 11.01 -12.48 17.21
C THR A 72 10.23 -12.83 15.95
N CYS A 73 10.60 -13.93 15.30
CA CYS A 73 9.82 -14.49 14.19
C CYS A 73 8.94 -15.63 14.72
N THR A 74 7.61 -15.47 14.63
CA THR A 74 6.67 -16.56 14.94
C THR A 74 6.40 -17.44 13.71
N SER A 75 6.30 -18.74 13.92
CA SER A 75 5.89 -19.74 12.94
C SER A 75 4.48 -20.30 13.20
N ASP A 76 3.72 -19.69 14.12
CA ASP A 76 2.46 -20.25 14.62
C ASP A 76 1.29 -20.11 13.63
N VAL A 77 0.17 -20.77 13.95
CA VAL A 77 -1.06 -20.89 13.12
C VAL A 77 -1.64 -19.53 12.72
N GLN A 78 -1.47 -18.51 13.55
CA GLN A 78 -1.70 -17.10 13.21
C GLN A 78 -0.44 -16.50 12.60
N SER A 79 -0.03 -17.05 11.46
CA SER A 79 1.19 -16.63 10.78
C SER A 79 1.09 -15.16 10.35
N PRO A 80 2.22 -14.40 10.40
CA PRO A 80 2.31 -13.07 9.82
C PRO A 80 2.22 -13.09 8.29
N ARG A 81 1.96 -14.26 7.68
CA ARG A 81 1.72 -14.38 6.24
C ARG A 81 0.52 -13.55 5.80
N ASP A 82 0.78 -12.74 4.79
CA ASP A 82 -0.24 -11.95 4.11
C ASP A 82 -1.09 -12.82 3.20
N ILE A 83 -2.41 -12.73 3.36
CA ILE A 83 -3.41 -13.38 2.50
C ILE A 83 -4.27 -12.37 1.74
N ASP A 84 -4.11 -11.08 2.03
CA ASP A 84 -4.85 -9.98 1.41
C ASP A 84 -4.01 -9.33 0.31
N GLY A 85 -2.75 -9.03 0.62
CA GLY A 85 -1.77 -8.41 -0.28
C GLY A 85 -1.47 -6.94 0.05
N HIS A 86 -2.31 -6.28 0.86
CA HIS A 86 -2.09 -4.88 1.24
C HIS A 86 -0.75 -4.66 1.95
N GLY A 87 -0.45 -5.43 3.00
CA GLY A 87 0.80 -5.35 3.75
C GLY A 87 2.04 -5.65 2.92
N THR A 88 1.98 -6.65 2.04
CA THR A 88 3.06 -6.95 1.07
C THR A 88 3.32 -5.75 0.15
N HIS A 89 2.26 -5.09 -0.33
CA HIS A 89 2.37 -3.93 -1.20
C HIS A 89 2.93 -2.69 -0.46
N THR A 90 2.48 -2.43 0.77
CA THR A 90 2.95 -1.30 1.58
C THR A 90 4.42 -1.50 2.00
N ALA A 91 4.79 -2.69 2.48
CA ALA A 91 6.17 -3.00 2.87
C ALA A 91 7.16 -2.92 1.70
N SER A 92 6.80 -3.46 0.54
CA SER A 92 7.64 -3.39 -0.67
C SER A 92 7.77 -1.96 -1.21
N THR A 93 6.76 -1.11 -1.02
CA THR A 93 6.83 0.32 -1.36
C THR A 93 7.71 1.09 -0.38
N ALA A 94 7.64 0.77 0.92
CA ALA A 94 8.38 1.48 1.95
C ALA A 94 9.89 1.23 1.88
N ALA A 95 10.31 -0.04 1.75
CA ALA A 95 11.75 -0.33 1.77
C ALA A 95 12.24 -1.47 0.87
N GLY A 96 11.35 -2.28 0.27
CA GLY A 96 11.76 -3.35 -0.65
C GLY A 96 12.99 -4.15 -0.18
N ASN A 97 13.90 -4.48 -1.07
CA ASN A 97 15.11 -5.25 -0.75
C ASN A 97 16.29 -4.35 -0.31
N LEU A 98 16.03 -3.22 0.34
CA LEU A 98 17.08 -2.23 0.64
C LEU A 98 17.33 -1.99 2.14
N VAL A 99 16.38 -2.34 3.01
CA VAL A 99 16.40 -2.09 4.46
C VAL A 99 15.70 -3.23 5.17
N THR A 100 16.06 -3.51 6.43
CA THR A 100 15.40 -4.54 7.24
C THR A 100 13.97 -4.11 7.61
N HIS A 101 13.01 -5.03 7.44
CA HIS A 101 11.63 -4.85 7.86
C HIS A 101 11.30 -5.67 9.10
N ALA A 102 10.44 -5.12 9.95
CA ALA A 102 9.72 -5.84 10.99
C ALA A 102 8.23 -5.76 10.70
N ILE A 103 7.58 -6.93 10.60
CA ILE A 103 6.18 -7.00 10.15
C ILE A 103 5.30 -7.37 11.33
N TYR A 104 4.31 -6.53 11.58
CA TYR A 104 3.32 -6.70 12.64
C TYR A 104 1.95 -6.84 11.98
N LYS A 105 1.43 -8.07 11.95
CA LYS A 105 0.13 -8.36 11.37
C LYS A 105 -0.97 -8.07 12.38
N VAL A 106 -1.79 -7.07 12.10
CA VAL A 106 -2.91 -6.65 12.96
C VAL A 106 -4.26 -6.65 12.23
N CYS A 107 -4.22 -6.76 10.91
CA CYS A 107 -5.40 -6.80 10.06
C CYS A 107 -5.67 -8.22 9.58
N TRP A 108 -6.92 -8.63 9.78
CA TRP A 108 -7.46 -9.93 9.43
C TRP A 108 -8.62 -9.77 8.45
N THR A 109 -9.25 -10.87 8.05
CA THR A 109 -10.35 -10.85 7.07
C THR A 109 -11.59 -10.10 7.55
N ASP A 110 -11.75 -9.93 8.86
CA ASP A 110 -12.86 -9.24 9.53
C ASP A 110 -12.50 -7.81 9.99
N GLY A 111 -11.27 -7.36 9.75
CA GLY A 111 -10.82 -5.99 10.03
C GLY A 111 -9.54 -5.93 10.86
N CYS A 112 -9.24 -4.74 11.35
CA CYS A 112 -8.09 -4.48 12.23
C CYS A 112 -8.62 -4.01 13.58
N TYR A 113 -8.29 -4.72 14.66
CA TYR A 113 -8.77 -4.39 16.00
C TYR A 113 -7.83 -3.39 16.68
N ASP A 114 -8.40 -2.39 17.37
CA ASP A 114 -7.62 -1.38 18.12
C ASP A 114 -6.64 -2.02 19.12
N ALA A 115 -7.06 -3.12 19.77
CA ALA A 115 -6.22 -3.84 20.71
C ALA A 115 -4.98 -4.45 20.03
N ASP A 116 -5.13 -5.02 18.84
CA ASP A 116 -4.03 -5.61 18.07
C ASP A 116 -3.09 -4.51 17.56
N ILE A 117 -3.64 -3.37 17.12
CA ILE A 117 -2.85 -2.20 16.70
C ILE A 117 -2.03 -1.67 17.88
N LEU A 118 -2.63 -1.50 19.06
CA LEU A 118 -1.92 -1.04 20.26
C LEU A 118 -0.85 -2.02 20.71
N ALA A 119 -1.14 -3.33 20.69
CA ALA A 119 -0.15 -4.37 20.99
C ALA A 119 1.03 -4.32 20.00
N ALA A 120 0.76 -4.15 18.71
CA ALA A 120 1.81 -4.01 17.70
C ALA A 120 2.66 -2.75 17.89
N PHE A 121 2.08 -1.63 18.36
CA PHE A 121 2.87 -0.45 18.73
C PHE A 121 3.80 -0.74 19.90
N ASP A 122 3.30 -1.37 20.96
CA ASP A 122 4.11 -1.69 22.13
C ASP A 122 5.27 -2.65 21.77
N ASP A 123 4.99 -3.69 21.00
CA ASP A 123 6.00 -4.63 20.51
C ASP A 123 7.01 -3.94 19.58
N ALA A 124 6.55 -3.13 18.62
CA ALA A 124 7.44 -2.40 17.72
C ALA A 124 8.42 -1.48 18.45
N ILE A 125 7.93 -0.75 19.46
CA ILE A 125 8.76 0.12 20.29
C ILE A 125 9.76 -0.70 21.11
N ALA A 126 9.31 -1.82 21.71
CA ALA A 126 10.16 -2.69 22.53
C ALA A 126 11.25 -3.39 21.71
N ASP A 127 10.91 -3.79 20.48
CA ASP A 127 11.79 -4.48 19.54
C ASP A 127 12.89 -3.56 18.98
N GLY A 128 12.67 -2.25 19.04
CA GLY A 128 13.63 -1.22 18.63
C GLY A 128 13.53 -0.83 17.17
N VAL A 129 12.32 -0.74 16.61
CA VAL A 129 12.11 -0.14 15.28
C VAL A 129 12.49 1.34 15.28
N ASP A 130 13.00 1.84 14.15
CA ASP A 130 13.38 3.25 14.02
C ASP A 130 12.24 4.13 13.47
N ILE A 131 11.35 3.54 12.69
CA ILE A 131 10.19 4.21 12.09
C ILE A 131 9.05 3.19 11.94
N ILE A 132 7.82 3.66 12.11
CA ILE A 132 6.59 2.89 11.91
C ILE A 132 5.86 3.40 10.67
N SER A 133 5.53 2.49 9.76
CA SER A 133 4.66 2.72 8.62
C SER A 133 3.32 2.03 8.87
N LEU A 134 2.24 2.81 8.89
CA LEU A 134 0.90 2.34 9.22
C LEU A 134 -0.10 2.84 8.18
N SER A 135 -0.73 1.93 7.44
CA SER A 135 -1.61 2.30 6.33
C SER A 135 -3.11 2.14 6.64
N VAL A 136 -3.45 1.93 7.90
CA VAL A 136 -4.83 1.82 8.41
C VAL A 136 -5.12 2.93 9.42
N ASP A 137 -6.37 3.03 9.87
CA ASP A 137 -6.75 3.98 10.92
C ASP A 137 -5.97 3.68 12.21
N THR A 138 -5.30 4.71 12.71
CA THR A 138 -4.35 4.58 13.81
C THR A 138 -5.00 4.95 15.13
N THR A 139 -4.58 4.28 16.20
CA THR A 139 -4.83 4.78 17.54
C THR A 139 -3.78 5.84 17.87
N ALA A 140 -4.21 7.09 18.05
CA ALA A 140 -3.31 8.20 18.41
C ALA A 140 -2.47 7.91 19.67
N ILE A 141 -2.95 7.05 20.56
CA ILE A 141 -2.26 6.58 21.77
C ILE A 141 -0.97 5.82 21.42
N GLY A 142 -1.03 4.83 20.53
CA GLY A 142 0.15 4.06 20.13
C GLY A 142 1.21 4.94 19.47
N ALA A 143 0.78 5.84 18.58
CA ALA A 143 1.68 6.80 17.95
C ALA A 143 2.30 7.80 18.95
N TYR A 144 1.58 8.19 20.00
CA TYR A 144 2.12 9.06 21.04
C TYR A 144 3.23 8.35 21.84
N HIS A 145 3.03 7.07 22.15
CA HIS A 145 4.04 6.25 22.81
C HIS A 145 5.28 6.04 21.92
N ALA A 146 5.08 5.82 20.62
CA ALA A 146 6.17 5.75 19.65
C ALA A 146 6.99 7.05 19.62
N MET A 147 6.33 8.19 19.48
CA MET A 147 6.97 9.51 19.48
C MET A 147 7.75 9.77 20.78
N LYS A 148 7.19 9.40 21.94
CA LYS A 148 7.86 9.55 23.24
C LYS A 148 9.16 8.73 23.33
N ASN A 149 9.25 7.63 22.57
CA ASN A 149 10.44 6.79 22.47
C ASN A 149 11.31 7.12 21.24
N GLY A 150 11.06 8.24 20.56
CA GLY A 150 11.85 8.69 19.41
C GLY A 150 11.55 7.97 18.09
N VAL A 151 10.44 7.23 18.02
CA VAL A 151 10.00 6.50 16.82
C VAL A 151 8.94 7.33 16.10
N LEU A 152 9.20 7.69 14.84
CA LEU A 152 8.24 8.42 14.01
C LEU A 152 7.18 7.45 13.45
N THR A 153 5.91 7.84 13.50
CA THR A 153 4.82 7.13 12.84
C THR A 153 4.37 7.88 11.59
N SER A 154 4.52 7.25 10.43
CA SER A 154 3.94 7.68 9.15
C SER A 154 2.61 6.97 8.93
N ALA A 155 1.52 7.73 8.81
CA ALA A 155 0.18 7.18 8.64
C ALA A 155 -0.59 7.77 7.46
N SER A 156 -1.47 6.98 6.85
CA SER A 156 -2.35 7.48 5.78
C SER A 156 -3.39 8.46 6.33
N ALA A 157 -3.82 9.42 5.52
CA ALA A 157 -4.84 10.41 5.89
C ALA A 157 -6.29 9.88 5.83
N GLY A 158 -6.52 8.62 5.48
CA GLY A 158 -7.85 8.10 5.13
C GLY A 158 -8.22 8.29 3.65
N ASN A 159 -9.30 7.64 3.23
CA ASN A 159 -9.76 7.57 1.83
C ASN A 159 -11.20 8.12 1.65
N GLU A 160 -11.75 8.77 2.66
CA GLU A 160 -13.15 9.24 2.76
C GLU A 160 -13.35 10.65 2.19
N GLY A 161 -12.30 11.23 1.58
CA GLY A 161 -12.37 12.51 0.88
C GLY A 161 -13.40 12.53 -0.26
N PRO A 162 -13.71 13.70 -0.84
CA PRO A 162 -12.92 14.94 -0.79
C PRO A 162 -13.46 16.01 0.16
N SER A 163 -14.53 15.72 0.91
CA SER A 163 -15.17 16.69 1.81
C SER A 163 -14.22 17.13 2.92
N ALA A 164 -14.34 18.38 3.37
CA ALA A 164 -13.57 18.87 4.51
C ALA A 164 -13.85 18.04 5.78
N GLY A 165 -12.82 17.82 6.61
CA GLY A 165 -12.96 17.06 7.86
C GLY A 165 -13.03 15.54 7.71
N THR A 166 -12.64 15.00 6.55
CA THR A 166 -12.57 13.55 6.28
C THR A 166 -11.19 12.94 6.54
N VAL A 167 -10.25 13.74 7.06
CA VAL A 167 -8.88 13.29 7.35
C VAL A 167 -8.88 12.49 8.64
N ASN A 168 -8.39 11.25 8.55
CA ASN A 168 -8.07 10.40 9.69
C ASN A 168 -6.64 10.68 10.17
N ASN A 169 -6.29 10.16 11.35
CA ASN A 169 -4.92 10.21 11.88
C ASN A 169 -4.35 11.63 12.05
N ALA A 170 -5.19 12.57 12.48
CA ALA A 170 -4.85 14.00 12.60
C ALA A 170 -4.08 14.37 13.88
N ALA A 171 -3.54 13.41 14.62
CA ALA A 171 -2.83 13.70 15.85
C ALA A 171 -1.49 14.41 15.56
N PRO A 172 -1.10 15.45 16.33
CA PRO A 172 0.09 16.26 16.01
C PRO A 172 1.43 15.52 15.97
N TRP A 173 1.49 14.35 16.60
CA TRP A 173 2.68 13.49 16.66
C TRP A 173 2.73 12.43 15.56
N ILE A 174 1.79 12.46 14.62
CA ILE A 174 1.72 11.57 13.46
C ILE A 174 2.11 12.35 12.21
N LEU A 175 2.95 11.76 11.36
CA LEU A 175 3.13 12.24 9.99
C LEU A 175 1.96 11.73 9.13
N THR A 176 0.93 12.55 8.99
CA THR A 176 -0.27 12.23 8.20
C THR A 176 -0.03 12.48 6.70
N VAL A 177 -0.14 11.43 5.89
CA VAL A 177 0.22 11.44 4.46
C VAL A 177 -1.03 11.37 3.57
N ALA A 178 -1.21 12.38 2.72
CA ALA A 178 -2.26 12.42 1.70
C ALA A 178 -1.82 11.74 0.38
N ALA A 179 -2.78 11.35 -0.45
CA ALA A 179 -2.53 10.73 -1.75
C ALA A 179 -2.59 11.75 -2.91
N SER A 180 -1.63 11.67 -3.83
CA SER A 180 -1.57 12.49 -5.06
C SER A 180 -1.31 11.64 -6.31
N THR A 181 -1.60 12.19 -7.49
CA THR A 181 -1.30 11.53 -8.78
C THR A 181 0.14 11.76 -9.23
N THR A 182 0.70 10.82 -10.00
CA THR A 182 2.00 10.97 -10.69
C THR A 182 1.82 11.34 -12.16
N ASP A 183 2.92 11.56 -12.88
CA ASP A 183 2.93 11.82 -14.32
C ASP A 183 2.43 10.64 -15.18
N ARG A 184 2.55 9.41 -14.67
CA ARG A 184 2.11 8.20 -15.37
C ARG A 184 0.60 8.02 -15.29
N LYS A 185 -0.04 8.00 -16.47
CA LYS A 185 -1.47 7.68 -16.64
C LYS A 185 -1.65 6.30 -17.25
N TYR A 186 -2.53 5.51 -16.65
CA TYR A 186 -3.02 4.27 -17.26
C TYR A 186 -4.33 4.58 -18.00
N VAL A 187 -4.29 4.40 -19.31
CA VAL A 187 -5.45 4.57 -20.19
C VAL A 187 -5.77 3.23 -20.85
N THR A 188 -7.06 2.96 -21.00
CA THR A 188 -7.58 1.78 -21.70
C THR A 188 -8.28 2.24 -22.96
N GLN A 189 -7.81 1.79 -24.12
CA GLN A 189 -8.47 2.08 -25.39
C GLN A 189 -9.63 1.11 -25.61
N VAL A 190 -10.81 1.66 -25.87
CA VAL A 190 -12.02 0.92 -26.21
C VAL A 190 -12.36 1.21 -27.66
N ARG A 191 -12.39 0.16 -28.50
CA ARG A 191 -12.78 0.27 -29.90
C ARG A 191 -14.17 -0.31 -30.12
N PHE A 192 -15.06 0.50 -30.67
CA PHE A 192 -16.44 0.14 -30.95
C PHE A 192 -16.60 -0.50 -32.34
N GLY A 193 -17.74 -1.17 -32.56
CA GLY A 193 -18.02 -1.89 -33.80
C GLY A 193 -18.16 -0.98 -35.03
N ASN A 194 -18.44 0.30 -34.81
CA ASN A 194 -18.46 1.35 -35.83
C ASN A 194 -17.05 1.86 -36.22
N GLY A 195 -15.99 1.31 -35.61
CA GLY A 195 -14.60 1.69 -35.88
C GLY A 195 -14.06 2.83 -35.00
N GLU A 196 -14.90 3.49 -34.20
CA GLU A 196 -14.47 4.55 -33.29
C GLU A 196 -13.65 4.00 -32.13
N THR A 197 -12.64 4.75 -31.70
CA THR A 197 -11.78 4.39 -30.56
C THR A 197 -11.79 5.51 -29.53
N PHE A 198 -12.06 5.14 -28.28
CA PHE A 198 -12.06 6.07 -27.15
C PHE A 198 -11.02 5.67 -26.12
N GLU A 199 -10.35 6.68 -25.55
CA GLU A 199 -9.49 6.48 -24.39
C GLU A 199 -10.30 6.62 -23.11
N VAL A 200 -10.42 5.50 -22.39
CA VAL A 200 -11.06 5.47 -21.09
C VAL A 200 -9.98 5.51 -20.02
N SER A 201 -10.10 6.46 -19.10
CA SER A 201 -9.32 6.51 -17.87
C SER A 201 -10.26 6.40 -16.67
N LYS A 202 -9.76 5.88 -15.54
CA LYS A 202 -10.55 5.73 -14.31
C LYS A 202 -11.06 7.11 -13.86
N SER A 203 -12.37 7.32 -13.87
CA SER A 203 -13.03 8.50 -13.30
C SER A 203 -12.95 8.45 -11.78
N LYS A 204 -12.74 9.61 -11.12
CA LYS A 204 -12.64 9.71 -9.65
C LYS A 204 -13.97 9.53 -8.91
N ASN A 205 -15.09 9.48 -9.63
CA ASN A 205 -16.40 9.25 -9.02
C ASN A 205 -16.77 7.76 -9.13
N ASN A 206 -17.23 7.16 -8.02
CA ASN A 206 -17.80 5.82 -7.91
C ASN A 206 -19.11 5.64 -8.72
N GLY A 207 -19.13 6.08 -9.97
CA GLY A 207 -20.14 5.70 -10.94
C GLY A 207 -19.64 4.48 -11.70
N LEU A 208 -20.40 3.39 -11.64
CA LEU A 208 -20.41 2.40 -12.72
C LEU A 208 -20.32 3.17 -14.05
N LEU A 209 -19.34 2.84 -14.89
CA LEU A 209 -19.23 3.44 -16.21
C LEU A 209 -20.36 2.87 -17.09
N PHE A 210 -21.58 3.33 -16.87
CA PHE A 210 -22.63 3.25 -17.89
C PHE A 210 -22.20 4.21 -18.99
N LEU A 211 -21.76 3.65 -20.10
CA LEU A 211 -21.65 4.36 -21.37
C LEU A 211 -23.08 4.77 -21.74
N CYS A 212 -23.49 5.95 -21.28
CA CYS A 212 -24.75 6.55 -21.69
C CYS A 212 -24.56 7.05 -23.12
N GLY A 213 -25.13 6.30 -24.07
CA GLY A 213 -25.04 6.57 -25.49
C GLY A 213 -26.01 5.70 -26.28
N TYR A 214 -27.29 6.07 -26.19
CA TYR A 214 -28.44 5.75 -27.05
C TYR A 214 -29.54 4.80 -26.51
N GLU A 215 -30.70 5.44 -26.37
CA GLU A 215 -32.09 5.02 -26.27
C GLU A 215 -32.53 4.05 -25.15
N LYS A 216 -33.42 4.59 -24.29
CA LYS A 216 -34.35 3.84 -23.46
C LYS A 216 -35.00 2.74 -24.31
N MET A 217 -34.71 1.47 -24.00
CA MET A 217 -35.70 0.44 -24.23
C MET A 217 -36.70 0.53 -23.09
N ASP A 218 -37.91 0.99 -23.42
CA ASP A 218 -39.08 0.88 -22.55
C ASP A 218 -39.29 -0.59 -22.19
N VAL A 219 -39.15 -0.90 -20.90
CA VAL A 219 -39.59 -2.17 -20.33
C VAL A 219 -41.09 -2.06 -20.12
N ASN A 220 -41.89 -2.20 -21.18
CA ASN A 220 -43.32 -2.53 -21.16
C ASN A 220 -43.85 -2.73 -22.59
N ASN A 221 -43.80 -3.98 -23.08
CA ASN A 221 -44.94 -4.69 -23.68
C ASN A 221 -44.46 -6.07 -24.17
N GLY A 222 -45.07 -7.11 -23.60
CA GLY A 222 -44.63 -8.49 -23.75
C GLY A 222 -45.08 -9.20 -25.02
N ALA A 223 -44.52 -10.40 -25.16
CA ALA A 223 -45.22 -11.65 -25.42
C ALA A 223 -44.45 -12.76 -24.67
#